data_AF-A0A7Z9W8F7-F1
#
_entry.id   AF-A0A7Z9W8F7-F1
#
_cell.length_a   1.000
_cell.length_b   1.000
_cell.length_c   1.000
_cell.angle_alpha   90.00
_cell.angle_beta   90.00
_cell.angle_gamma   90.00
#
_symmetry.space_group_name_H-M   'P 1'
#
loop_
_entity.id
_entity.type
_entity.pdbx_description
1 polymer ?
#
loop_
_entity_poly.entity_id
_entity_poly.type
_entity_poly.pdbx_seq_one_letter_code
_entity_poly.pdbx_strand_id
1 'polypeptide(L)'
;MKKPIIITVFFILTFQPVFGNEKYFSQVQKTAKAYRVETSGDKMKIVPDEKGKDSFYISLASNRNNFEMVMLVGYIAAGQAMKTGYEPETFFVSVDVPLGEGFRLVTTAAKVDLQQLLSGKINTAQFVRKVKYL
;
A
#
# COMPACT_ATOMS: atom_id res chain seq x y z
N MET A 1 1.45 13.69 63.00
CA MET A 1 0.78 14.30 61.83
C MET A 1 1.41 13.73 60.56
N LYS A 2 0.68 12.91 59.78
CA LYS A 2 1.20 12.27 58.56
C LYS A 2 0.66 13.03 57.34
N LYS A 3 1.55 13.60 56.52
CA LYS A 3 1.18 14.34 55.30
C LYS A 3 0.95 13.34 54.14
N PRO A 4 -0.13 13.46 53.35
CA PRO A 4 -0.29 12.62 52.17
C PRO A 4 0.58 13.15 51.03
N ILE A 5 1.41 12.28 50.46
CA ILE A 5 2.16 12.54 49.23
C ILE A 5 1.21 12.29 48.07
N ILE A 6 0.87 13.34 47.33
CA ILE A 6 0.08 13.24 46.09
C ILE A 6 1.06 12.93 44.96
N ILE A 7 1.02 11.70 44.46
CA ILE A 7 1.77 11.28 43.28
C ILE A 7 0.86 11.52 42.07
N THR A 8 1.08 12.64 41.38
CA THR A 8 0.43 12.92 40.09
C THR A 8 1.14 12.12 39.00
N VAL A 9 0.52 11.04 38.55
CA VAL A 9 1.00 10.26 37.39
C VAL A 9 0.59 10.98 36.12
N PHE A 10 1.57 11.54 35.40
CA PHE A 10 1.38 12.20 34.11
C PHE A 10 1.36 11.14 33.01
N PHE A 11 0.17 10.83 32.48
CA PHE A 11 -0.01 9.86 31.40
C PHE A 11 0.32 10.55 30.06
N ILE A 12 1.54 10.37 29.55
CA ILE A 12 1.92 10.87 28.23
C ILE A 12 1.29 9.94 27.19
N LEU A 13 0.16 10.36 26.63
CA LEU A 13 -0.41 9.73 25.43
C LEU A 13 0.49 10.06 24.25
N THR A 14 1.31 9.10 23.82
CA THR A 14 2.08 9.19 22.57
C THR A 14 1.10 9.12 21.39
N PHE A 15 0.63 10.26 20.91
CA PHE A 15 -0.06 10.37 19.62
C PHE A 15 0.95 10.05 18.51
N GLN A 16 0.88 8.85 17.94
CA GLN A 16 1.59 8.58 16.70
C GLN A 16 0.90 9.35 15.57
N PRO A 17 1.64 10.07 14.71
CA PRO A 17 1.04 10.85 13.63
C PRO A 17 0.50 9.91 12.55
N VAL A 18 -0.80 9.66 12.57
CA VAL A 18 -1.55 8.89 11.55
C VAL A 18 -1.60 9.62 10.19
N PHE A 19 -1.19 10.90 10.15
CA PHE A 19 -1.31 11.78 8.98
C PHE A 19 -0.38 11.44 7.80
N GLY A 20 0.76 10.75 8.02
CA GLY A 20 1.67 10.37 6.94
C GLY A 20 1.03 9.41 5.93
N ASN A 21 0.16 8.53 6.42
CA ASN A 21 -0.50 7.49 5.64
C ASN A 21 -1.63 8.05 4.79
N GLU A 22 -2.30 9.10 5.26
CA GLU A 22 -3.50 9.64 4.62
C GLU A 22 -3.17 10.31 3.28
N LYS A 23 -2.12 11.14 3.21
CA LYS A 23 -1.66 11.75 1.95
C LYS A 23 -1.24 10.69 0.94
N TYR A 24 -0.54 9.66 1.40
CA TYR A 24 -0.13 8.54 0.57
C TYR A 24 -1.36 7.81 0.02
N PHE A 25 -2.34 7.45 0.87
CA PHE A 25 -3.58 6.78 0.43
C PHE A 25 -4.41 7.64 -0.52
N SER A 26 -4.56 8.94 -0.27
CA SER A 26 -5.24 9.85 -1.19
C SER A 26 -4.57 9.90 -2.56
N GLN A 27 -3.22 9.90 -2.60
CA GLN A 27 -2.49 9.89 -3.86
C GLN A 27 -2.63 8.55 -4.59
N VAL A 28 -2.65 7.42 -3.89
CA VAL A 28 -2.95 6.10 -4.46
C VAL A 28 -4.34 6.12 -5.10
N GLN A 29 -5.37 6.58 -4.39
CA GLN A 29 -6.74 6.67 -4.89
C GLN A 29 -6.82 7.56 -6.15
N LYS A 30 -6.19 8.74 -6.11
CA LYS A 30 -6.15 9.67 -7.24
C LYS A 30 -5.52 9.04 -8.48
N THR A 31 -4.39 8.34 -8.30
CA THR A 31 -3.70 7.68 -9.41
C THR A 31 -4.52 6.51 -9.94
N ALA A 32 -5.05 5.63 -9.08
CA ALA A 32 -5.89 4.50 -9.51
C ALA A 32 -7.13 4.97 -10.28
N LYS A 33 -7.80 6.03 -9.81
CA LYS A 33 -8.96 6.64 -10.46
C LYS A 33 -8.64 7.19 -11.85
N ALA A 34 -7.43 7.70 -12.09
CA ALA A 34 -7.00 8.14 -13.42
C ALA A 34 -6.97 6.99 -14.44
N TYR A 35 -6.81 5.74 -13.97
CA TYR A 35 -6.90 4.52 -14.78
C TYR A 35 -8.29 3.85 -14.71
N ARG A 36 -9.31 4.53 -14.16
CA ARG A 36 -10.67 4.00 -13.95
C ARG A 36 -10.70 2.75 -13.06
N VAL A 37 -9.75 2.64 -12.13
CA VAL A 37 -9.75 1.63 -11.08
C VAL A 37 -10.20 2.29 -9.79
N GLU A 38 -11.37 1.90 -9.31
CA GLU A 38 -11.93 2.42 -8.06
C GLU A 38 -11.29 1.71 -6.86
N THR A 39 -10.98 2.48 -5.82
CA THR A 39 -10.43 1.99 -4.55
C THR A 39 -10.68 3.03 -3.46
N SER A 40 -10.54 2.63 -2.20
CA SER A 40 -10.84 3.45 -1.03
C SER A 40 -9.85 3.16 0.10
N GLY A 41 -9.76 4.08 1.06
CA GLY A 41 -8.76 4.00 2.13
C GLY A 41 -8.88 2.77 3.02
N ASP A 42 -10.09 2.23 3.21
CA ASP A 42 -10.36 0.98 3.94
C ASP A 42 -9.83 -0.27 3.23
N LYS A 43 -9.51 -0.17 1.93
CA LYS A 43 -8.86 -1.23 1.15
C LYS A 43 -7.34 -1.14 1.18
N MET A 44 -6.80 -0.18 1.93
CA MET A 44 -5.38 0.09 2.04
C MET A 44 -4.92 -0.06 3.49
N LYS A 45 -3.70 -0.55 3.66
CA LYS A 45 -3.07 -0.57 4.98
C LYS A 45 -1.56 -0.51 4.83
N ILE A 46 -0.94 0.01 5.88
CA ILE A 46 0.49 -0.03 6.10
C ILE A 46 0.71 -0.92 7.31
N VAL A 47 1.59 -1.91 7.16
CA VAL A 47 1.93 -2.84 8.24
C VAL A 47 3.46 -2.96 8.29
N PRO A 48 4.10 -2.74 9.44
CA PRO A 48 5.52 -2.99 9.58
C PRO A 48 5.82 -4.49 9.45
N ASP A 49 6.90 -4.83 8.75
CA ASP A 49 7.40 -6.19 8.66
C ASP A 49 8.15 -6.62 9.94
N GLU A 50 8.65 -7.86 9.98
CA GLU A 50 9.43 -8.39 11.11
C GLU A 50 10.68 -7.56 11.45
N LYS A 51 11.15 -6.73 10.52
CA LYS A 51 12.32 -5.85 10.66
C LYS A 51 11.92 -4.40 10.94
N GLY A 52 10.64 -4.14 11.18
CA GLY A 52 10.09 -2.81 11.45
C GLY A 52 10.00 -1.91 10.21
N LYS A 53 10.16 -2.43 8.99
CA LYS A 53 10.00 -1.66 7.75
C LYS A 53 8.56 -1.73 7.26
N ASP A 54 8.02 -0.59 6.87
CA ASP A 54 6.64 -0.51 6.42
C ASP A 54 6.40 -1.23 5.09
N SER A 55 5.35 -2.06 5.07
CA SER A 55 4.81 -2.70 3.87
C SER A 55 3.43 -2.13 3.55
N PHE A 56 3.22 -1.74 2.30
CA PHE A 56 1.93 -1.25 1.82
C PHE A 56 1.10 -2.38 1.22
N TYR A 57 -0.18 -2.40 1.54
CA TYR A 57 -1.15 -3.35 1.02
C TYR A 57 -2.31 -2.60 0.39
N ILE A 58 -2.76 -3.06 -0.77
CA ILE A 58 -3.98 -2.60 -1.42
C ILE A 58 -4.80 -3.80 -1.93
N SER A 59 -6.11 -3.73 -1.74
CA SER A 59 -7.06 -4.64 -2.37
C SER A 59 -7.85 -3.90 -3.45
N LEU A 60 -7.94 -4.50 -4.64
CA LEU A 60 -8.63 -3.96 -5.80
C LEU A 60 -9.62 -4.99 -6.33
N ALA A 61 -10.66 -4.53 -7.02
CA ALA A 61 -11.57 -5.38 -7.75
C ALA A 61 -11.32 -5.24 -9.25
N SER A 62 -11.49 -6.33 -9.99
CA SER A 62 -11.34 -6.36 -11.44
C SER A 62 -12.45 -7.16 -12.09
N ASN A 63 -12.56 -7.05 -13.41
CA ASN A 63 -13.30 -7.99 -14.23
C ASN A 63 -12.40 -9.19 -14.59
N ARG A 64 -12.99 -10.28 -15.08
CA ARG A 64 -12.27 -11.49 -15.50
C ARG A 64 -11.15 -11.24 -16.51
N ASN A 65 -11.28 -10.20 -17.34
CA ASN A 65 -10.41 -9.99 -18.49
C ASN A 65 -9.35 -8.91 -18.27
N ASN A 66 -9.33 -8.23 -17.11
CA ASN A 66 -8.45 -7.10 -16.87
C ASN A 66 -7.72 -7.15 -15.52
N PHE A 67 -7.73 -8.29 -14.82
CA PHE A 67 -7.10 -8.43 -13.51
C PHE A 67 -5.60 -8.10 -13.52
N GLU A 68 -4.86 -8.46 -14.58
CA GLU A 68 -3.44 -8.10 -14.72
C GLU A 68 -3.23 -6.58 -14.87
N MET A 69 -4.11 -5.91 -15.63
CA MET A 69 -4.07 -4.47 -15.79
C MET A 69 -4.37 -3.78 -14.45
N VAL A 70 -5.39 -4.24 -13.72
CA VAL A 70 -5.74 -3.73 -12.38
C VAL A 70 -4.60 -3.94 -11.39
N MET A 71 -3.93 -5.10 -11.44
CA MET A 71 -2.73 -5.37 -10.63
C MET A 71 -1.62 -4.34 -10.93
N LEU A 72 -1.32 -4.11 -12.21
CA LEU A 72 -0.31 -3.11 -12.61
C LEU A 72 -0.70 -1.69 -12.16
N VAL A 73 -1.98 -1.32 -12.27
CA VAL A 73 -2.48 -0.05 -11.76
C VAL A 73 -2.26 0.08 -10.25
N GLY A 74 -2.45 -0.99 -9.48
CA GLY A 74 -2.14 -1.01 -8.05
C GLY A 74 -0.68 -0.66 -7.76
N TYR A 75 0.27 -1.27 -8.49
CA TYR A 75 1.69 -0.96 -8.33
C TYR A 75 2.05 0.45 -8.82
N ILE A 76 1.51 0.90 -9.95
CA ILE A 76 1.75 2.25 -10.47
C ILE A 76 1.20 3.29 -9.49
N ALA A 77 0.00 3.07 -8.94
CA ALA A 77 -0.60 3.98 -7.97
C ALA A 77 0.21 4.05 -6.67
N ALA A 78 0.59 2.90 -6.11
CA ALA A 78 1.45 2.84 -4.93
C ALA A 78 2.81 3.50 -5.18
N GLY A 79 3.39 3.26 -6.35
CA GLY A 79 4.66 3.84 -6.73
C GLY A 79 4.60 5.36 -6.90
N GLN A 80 3.60 5.88 -7.60
CA GLN A 80 3.40 7.33 -7.75
C GLN A 80 3.16 8.01 -6.40
N ALA A 81 2.47 7.34 -5.47
CA ALA A 81 2.24 7.86 -4.13
C ALA A 81 3.51 8.05 -3.30
N MET A 82 4.63 7.40 -3.66
CA MET A 82 5.92 7.65 -3.00
C MET A 82 6.38 9.11 -3.09
N LYS A 83 5.94 9.84 -4.13
CA LYS A 83 6.23 11.28 -4.29
C LYS A 83 5.63 12.16 -3.19
N THR A 84 4.76 11.61 -2.33
CA THR A 84 4.24 12.29 -1.14
C THR A 84 5.25 12.35 0.02
N GLY A 85 6.41 11.69 -0.11
CA GLY A 85 7.45 11.62 0.92
C GLY A 85 7.39 10.36 1.79
N TYR A 86 6.44 9.45 1.52
CA TYR A 86 6.30 8.18 2.23
C TYR A 86 6.64 7.00 1.30
N GLU A 87 7.62 6.19 1.68
CA GLU A 87 8.20 5.15 0.83
C GLU A 87 8.21 3.77 1.52
N PRO A 88 7.14 2.96 1.37
CA PRO A 88 7.12 1.58 1.83
C PRO A 88 8.25 0.76 1.20
N GLU A 89 8.77 -0.23 1.94
CA GLU A 89 9.82 -1.11 1.43
C GLU A 89 9.27 -2.19 0.49
N THR A 90 8.08 -2.69 0.81
CA THR A 90 7.40 -3.77 0.08
C THR A 90 5.96 -3.39 -0.23
N PHE A 91 5.48 -3.82 -1.38
CA PHE A 91 4.15 -3.51 -1.89
C PHE A 91 3.40 -4.80 -2.17
N PHE A 92 2.20 -4.93 -1.64
CA PHE A 92 1.31 -6.06 -1.85
C PHE A 92 0.05 -5.58 -2.57
N VAL A 93 -0.22 -6.18 -3.72
CA VAL A 93 -1.43 -5.90 -4.51
C VAL A 93 -2.26 -7.17 -4.54
N SER A 94 -3.45 -7.08 -3.96
CA SER A 94 -4.48 -8.10 -4.08
C SER A 94 -5.53 -7.67 -5.09
N VAL A 95 -5.92 -8.56 -5.98
CA VAL A 95 -6.97 -8.32 -6.96
C VAL A 95 -8.04 -9.40 -6.86
N ASP A 96 -9.24 -8.99 -6.47
CA ASP A 96 -10.43 -9.84 -6.47
C ASP A 96 -11.00 -9.91 -7.91
N VAL A 97 -11.17 -11.14 -8.39
CA VAL A 97 -11.63 -11.45 -9.76
C VAL A 97 -12.88 -12.33 -9.66
N PRO A 98 -13.99 -11.98 -10.33
CA PRO A 98 -15.25 -12.72 -10.27
C PRO A 98 -15.20 -13.99 -11.14
N LEU A 99 -14.26 -14.89 -10.87
CA LEU A 99 -14.05 -16.16 -11.58
C LEU A 99 -14.48 -17.34 -10.72
N GLY A 100 -15.47 -18.12 -11.18
CA GLY A 100 -16.03 -19.24 -10.42
C GLY A 100 -16.57 -18.81 -9.05
N GLU A 101 -16.09 -19.44 -7.99
CA GLU A 101 -16.42 -19.13 -6.59
C GLU A 101 -15.74 -17.85 -6.06
N GLY A 102 -14.94 -17.18 -6.89
CA GLY A 102 -14.13 -16.03 -6.52
C GLY A 102 -12.65 -16.40 -6.57
N PHE A 103 -11.88 -15.66 -7.36
CA PHE A 103 -10.43 -15.82 -7.45
C PHE A 103 -9.78 -14.56 -6.92
N ARG A 104 -8.81 -14.72 -6.02
CA ARG A 104 -8.01 -13.61 -5.50
C ARG A 104 -6.57 -13.79 -5.90
N LEU A 105 -6.09 -12.89 -6.75
CA LEU A 105 -4.68 -12.79 -7.10
C LEU A 105 -3.97 -12.00 -5.99
N VAL A 106 -2.94 -12.56 -5.36
CA VAL A 106 -2.10 -11.84 -4.41
C VAL A 106 -0.69 -11.79 -4.95
N THR A 107 -0.13 -10.58 -5.04
CA THR A 107 1.23 -10.39 -5.54
C THR A 107 2.02 -9.43 -4.69
N THR A 108 3.35 -9.52 -4.79
CA THR A 108 4.26 -8.61 -4.11
C THR A 108 5.41 -8.14 -5.00
N ALA A 109 5.88 -6.91 -4.75
CA ALA A 109 7.07 -6.34 -5.36
C ALA A 109 7.85 -5.47 -4.38
N ALA A 110 9.16 -5.38 -4.57
CA ALA A 110 10.04 -4.53 -3.77
C ALA A 110 10.04 -3.08 -4.27
N LYS A 111 10.31 -2.13 -3.37
CA LYS A 111 10.49 -0.70 -3.70
C LYS A 111 11.42 -0.45 -4.88
N VAL A 112 12.56 -1.15 -4.92
CA VAL A 112 13.56 -1.00 -5.98
C VAL A 112 12.99 -1.30 -7.37
N ASP A 113 12.14 -2.32 -7.49
CA ASP A 113 11.53 -2.69 -8.77
C ASP A 113 10.46 -1.68 -9.20
N LEU A 114 9.67 -1.17 -8.24
CA LEU A 114 8.73 -0.08 -8.49
C LEU A 114 9.45 1.19 -8.94
N GLN A 115 10.54 1.58 -8.27
CA GLN A 115 11.32 2.75 -8.64
C GLN A 115 11.91 2.62 -10.06
N GLN A 116 12.40 1.43 -10.43
CA GLN A 116 12.86 1.17 -11.80
C GLN A 116 11.74 1.30 -12.84
N LEU A 117 10.53 0.82 -12.52
CA LEU A 117 9.36 0.96 -13.39
C LEU A 117 9.00 2.45 -13.58
N LEU A 118 8.91 3.21 -12.49
CA LEU A 118 8.53 4.63 -12.52
C LEU A 118 9.58 5.51 -13.21
N SER A 119 10.86 5.17 -13.09
CA SER A 119 11.94 5.89 -13.78
C SER A 119 12.08 5.49 -15.24
N GLY A 120 11.27 4.54 -15.74
CA GLY A 120 11.38 4.00 -17.10
C GLY A 120 12.62 3.15 -17.35
N LYS A 121 13.34 2.72 -16.30
CA LYS A 121 14.51 1.83 -16.45
C LYS A 121 14.10 0.41 -16.86
N ILE A 122 12.92 -0.01 -16.44
CA ILE A 122 12.26 -1.24 -16.91
C ILE A 122 10.86 -0.90 -17.41
N ASN A 123 10.38 -1.65 -18.38
CA ASN A 123 8.99 -1.55 -18.84
C ASN A 123 8.06 -2.44 -17.99
N THR A 124 6.75 -2.35 -18.25
CA THR A 124 5.73 -3.13 -17.52
C THR A 124 5.94 -4.64 -17.66
N ALA A 125 6.31 -5.14 -18.85
CA ALA A 125 6.56 -6.57 -19.07
C ALA A 125 7.74 -7.08 -18.24
N GLN A 126 8.83 -6.32 -18.17
CA GLN A 126 9.99 -6.63 -17.32
C GLN A 126 9.64 -6.54 -15.84
N PHE A 127 8.81 -5.57 -15.44
CA PHE A 127 8.33 -5.43 -14.08
C PHE A 127 7.47 -6.64 -13.64
N VAL A 128 6.53 -7.11 -14.47
CA VAL A 128 5.70 -8.28 -14.16
C VAL A 128 6.54 -9.53 -13.89
N ARG A 129 7.69 -9.69 -14.56
CA ARG A 129 8.62 -10.81 -14.30
C ARG A 129 9.32 -10.74 -12.93
N LYS A 130 9.32 -9.56 -12.30
CA LYS A 130 9.90 -9.32 -10.96
C LYS A 130 8.84 -9.40 -9.86
N VAL A 131 7.56 -9.26 -10.21
CA VAL A 131 6.43 -9.46 -9.31
C VAL A 131 6.37 -10.93 -8.90
N LYS A 132 6.19 -11.18 -7.60
CA LYS A 132 6.01 -12.54 -7.06
C LYS A 132 4.54 -12.80 -6.78
N TYR A 133 4.08 -13.98 -7.16
CA TYR A 133 2.72 -14.48 -6.89
C TYR A 133 2.75 -15.25 -5.56
N LEU A 134 1.73 -15.04 -4.72
CA LEU A 134 1.59 -15.64 -3.38
C LEU A 134 0.39 -16.56 -3.31
#